data_AF-A0A8T0EQT1-F1
#
_entry.id   AF-A0A8T0EQT1-F1
#
_cell.length_a   1.000
_cell.length_b   1.000
_cell.length_c   1.000
_cell.angle_alpha   90.00
_cell.angle_beta   90.00
_cell.angle_gamma   90.00
#
_symmetry.space_group_name_H-M   'P 1'
#
loop_
_entity.id
_entity.type
_entity.pdbx_description
1 polymer ?
#
loop_
_entity_poly.entity_id
_entity_poly.type
_entity_poly.pdbx_seq_one_letter_code
_entity_poly.pdbx_strand_id
1 'polypeptide(L)'
;MARSIAGFCAEFIRILVTLTWPVSDYVLNFLYGLFMGATKQLPPIENKILLLSAIELAAKIRTKELSCEEVMKTYVERAKIVHPYINAATDERYEDALKDAKKVDEFLASGAKSELEIARDTPLLGVPFTCKEAIGVKDMRQNSGLVRYKDHIAEEDSDTAALYKKAGAIPLTVTNVPELCMWWESANHVSGLTKSPFDITRTVGGSSDILSLPQADPKKDESGQMLFSVDSELASVNGSSEEARLHGQIPALNECLMIMVNGAVVFIPDLA
;
A
#
# COMPACT_ATOMS: atom_id res chain seq x y z
N MET A 1 -4.15 52.18 -8.82
CA MET A 1 -4.21 51.72 -10.22
C MET A 1 -3.17 50.61 -10.52
N ALA A 2 -1.89 50.77 -10.16
CA ALA A 2 -0.84 49.76 -10.41
C ALA A 2 -1.07 48.36 -9.77
N ARG A 3 -1.64 48.30 -8.55
CA ARG A 3 -1.97 47.02 -7.88
C ARG A 3 -3.05 46.18 -8.60
N SER A 4 -3.91 46.80 -9.41
CA SER A 4 -5.00 46.12 -10.12
C SER A 4 -4.54 45.51 -11.44
N ILE A 5 -3.56 46.12 -12.11
CA ILE A 5 -3.00 45.63 -13.38
C ILE A 5 -2.08 44.43 -13.12
N ALA A 6 -1.27 44.47 -12.06
CA ALA A 6 -0.39 43.36 -11.69
C ALA A 6 -1.18 42.08 -11.32
N GLY A 7 -2.29 42.21 -10.59
CA GLY A 7 -3.17 41.08 -10.28
C GLY A 7 -3.87 40.50 -11.52
N PHE A 8 -4.32 41.36 -12.44
CA PHE A 8 -4.91 40.93 -13.70
C PHE A 8 -3.90 40.21 -14.60
N CYS A 9 -2.67 40.70 -14.70
CA CYS A 9 -1.60 40.02 -15.45
C CYS A 9 -1.23 38.67 -14.82
N ALA A 10 -1.19 38.56 -13.48
CA ALA A 10 -0.92 37.30 -12.80
C ALA A 10 -2.02 36.26 -13.08
N GLU A 11 -3.29 36.65 -13.00
CA GLU A 11 -4.42 35.75 -13.32
C GLU A 11 -4.46 35.40 -14.81
N PHE A 12 -4.15 36.33 -15.70
CA PHE A 12 -4.06 36.05 -17.13
C PHE A 12 -2.93 35.06 -17.45
N ILE A 13 -1.74 35.24 -16.88
CA ILE A 13 -0.62 34.29 -17.01
C ILE A 13 -1.03 32.94 -16.43
N ARG A 14 -1.67 32.90 -15.27
CA ARG A 14 -2.15 31.66 -14.65
C ARG A 14 -3.12 30.93 -15.58
N ILE A 15 -4.13 31.61 -16.13
CA ILE A 15 -5.08 31.02 -17.09
C ILE A 15 -4.34 30.49 -18.32
N LEU A 16 -3.38 31.23 -18.84
CA LEU A 16 -2.60 30.85 -20.02
C LEU A 16 -1.74 29.60 -19.75
N VAL A 17 -1.11 29.53 -18.57
CA VAL A 17 -0.38 28.33 -18.12
C VAL A 17 -1.33 27.14 -17.97
N THR A 18 -2.49 27.32 -17.33
CA THR A 18 -3.46 26.23 -17.15
C THR A 18 -4.01 25.70 -18.48
N LEU A 19 -4.23 26.59 -19.46
CA LEU A 19 -4.71 26.20 -20.79
C LEU A 19 -3.63 25.52 -21.64
N THR A 20 -2.36 25.90 -21.44
CA THR A 20 -1.24 25.29 -22.17
C THR A 20 -0.79 23.97 -21.56
N TRP A 21 -1.09 23.71 -20.28
CA TRP A 21 -0.72 22.49 -19.57
C TRP A 21 -1.19 21.19 -20.27
N PRO A 22 -2.47 20.99 -20.64
CA PRO A 22 -2.89 19.76 -21.32
C PRO A 22 -2.27 19.58 -22.72
N VAL A 23 -1.98 20.69 -23.41
CA VAL A 23 -1.29 20.64 -24.70
C VAL A 23 0.18 20.23 -24.49
N SER A 24 0.84 20.79 -23.48
CA SER A 24 2.20 20.44 -23.13
C SER A 24 2.32 18.98 -22.71
N ASP A 25 1.38 18.48 -21.91
CA ASP A 25 1.33 17.08 -21.49
C ASP A 25 1.13 16.15 -22.69
N TYR A 26 0.26 16.51 -23.64
CA TYR A 26 0.06 15.72 -24.85
C TYR A 26 1.33 15.65 -25.71
N VAL A 27 1.99 16.81 -25.93
CA VAL A 27 3.24 16.88 -26.71
C VAL A 27 4.36 16.12 -26.01
N LEU A 28 4.52 16.29 -24.71
CA LEU A 28 5.52 15.58 -23.92
C LEU A 28 5.26 14.08 -23.94
N ASN A 29 4.04 13.62 -23.71
CA ASN A 29 3.70 12.19 -23.78
C ASN A 29 3.98 11.60 -25.16
N PHE A 30 3.69 12.33 -26.24
CA PHE A 30 4.01 11.90 -27.60
C PHE A 30 5.52 11.78 -27.83
N LEU A 31 6.30 12.80 -27.43
CA LEU A 31 7.76 12.79 -27.54
C LEU A 31 8.37 11.70 -26.65
N TYR A 32 7.93 11.56 -25.41
CA TYR A 32 8.38 10.49 -24.52
C TYR A 32 8.04 9.11 -25.08
N GLY A 33 6.86 8.92 -25.68
CA GLY A 33 6.51 7.66 -26.36
C GLY A 33 7.43 7.32 -27.53
N LEU A 34 7.89 8.33 -28.28
CA LEU A 34 8.87 8.16 -29.36
C LEU A 34 10.26 7.77 -28.85
N PHE A 35 10.72 8.35 -27.74
CA PHE A 35 12.08 8.13 -27.21
C PHE A 35 12.19 6.96 -26.22
N MET A 36 11.22 6.78 -25.33
CA MET A 36 11.22 5.79 -24.24
C MET A 36 10.48 4.49 -24.63
N GLY A 37 9.74 4.49 -25.75
CA GLY A 37 8.93 3.36 -26.21
C GLY A 37 7.58 3.25 -25.49
N ALA A 38 6.80 2.22 -25.84
CA ALA A 38 5.51 1.96 -25.21
C ALA A 38 5.69 1.51 -23.75
N THR A 39 4.94 2.11 -22.84
CA THR A 39 4.86 1.70 -21.44
C THR A 39 4.41 0.25 -21.35
N LYS A 40 5.22 -0.64 -20.76
CA LYS A 40 4.77 -2.03 -20.53
C LYS A 40 3.66 -1.99 -19.49
N GLN A 41 2.47 -2.42 -19.89
CA GLN A 41 1.35 -2.55 -18.97
C GLN A 41 1.49 -3.80 -18.13
N LEU A 42 0.95 -3.76 -16.92
CA LEU A 42 0.86 -4.93 -16.07
C LEU A 42 -0.11 -5.94 -16.67
N PRO A 43 0.12 -7.25 -16.46
CA PRO A 43 -0.84 -8.26 -16.86
C PRO A 43 -2.18 -8.03 -16.15
N PRO A 44 -3.32 -8.23 -16.85
CA PRO A 44 -4.64 -7.99 -16.31
C PRO A 44 -4.92 -8.87 -15.08
N ILE A 45 -5.89 -8.47 -14.28
CA ILE A 45 -6.33 -9.23 -13.11
C ILE A 45 -7.34 -10.29 -13.59
N GLU A 46 -6.98 -11.56 -13.46
CA GLU A 46 -7.85 -12.67 -13.87
C GLU A 46 -8.75 -13.15 -12.70
N ASN A 47 -8.22 -13.12 -11.47
CA ASN A 47 -8.92 -13.63 -10.29
C ASN A 47 -9.62 -12.52 -9.52
N LYS A 48 -10.95 -12.66 -9.35
CA LYS A 48 -11.80 -11.70 -8.66
C LYS A 48 -11.53 -11.60 -7.15
N ILE A 49 -10.88 -12.59 -6.53
CA ILE A 49 -10.49 -12.55 -5.11
C ILE A 49 -9.58 -11.33 -4.84
N LEU A 50 -8.75 -10.94 -5.82
CA LEU A 50 -7.84 -9.79 -5.72
C LEU A 50 -8.56 -8.43 -5.73
N LEU A 51 -9.86 -8.41 -6.06
CA LEU A 51 -10.68 -7.20 -6.11
C LEU A 51 -11.55 -7.01 -4.86
N LEU A 52 -11.55 -7.99 -3.94
CA LEU A 52 -12.31 -7.94 -2.71
C LEU A 52 -11.64 -7.01 -1.69
N SER A 53 -12.44 -6.27 -0.93
CA SER A 53 -11.93 -5.50 0.20
C SER A 53 -11.44 -6.42 1.34
N ALA A 54 -10.57 -5.90 2.21
CA ALA A 54 -10.07 -6.66 3.36
C ALA A 54 -11.20 -7.14 4.30
N ILE A 55 -12.25 -6.33 4.47
CA ILE A 55 -13.42 -6.66 5.29
C ILE A 55 -14.21 -7.81 4.67
N GLU A 56 -14.46 -7.73 3.35
CA GLU A 56 -15.15 -8.79 2.62
C GLU A 56 -14.35 -10.08 2.63
N LEU A 57 -13.03 -9.99 2.48
CA LEU A 57 -12.13 -11.13 2.53
C LEU A 57 -12.17 -11.82 3.90
N ALA A 58 -12.00 -11.04 4.98
CA ALA A 58 -12.09 -11.56 6.34
C ALA A 58 -13.46 -12.18 6.64
N ALA A 59 -14.54 -11.55 6.17
CA ALA A 59 -15.89 -12.08 6.33
C ALA A 59 -16.08 -13.41 5.58
N LYS A 60 -15.65 -13.48 4.31
CA LYS A 60 -15.75 -14.68 3.47
C LYS A 60 -14.89 -15.84 3.96
N ILE A 61 -13.71 -15.55 4.49
CA ILE A 61 -12.85 -16.55 5.13
C ILE A 61 -13.53 -17.08 6.39
N ARG A 62 -14.02 -16.18 7.25
CA ARG A 62 -14.70 -16.55 8.50
C ARG A 62 -15.98 -17.37 8.28
N THR A 63 -16.78 -17.06 7.25
CA THR A 63 -17.97 -17.85 6.87
C THR A 63 -17.64 -19.11 6.06
N LYS A 64 -16.35 -19.38 5.80
CA LYS A 64 -15.85 -20.50 4.99
C LYS A 64 -16.35 -20.49 3.53
N GLU A 65 -16.80 -19.33 3.03
CA GLU A 65 -17.09 -19.14 1.60
C GLU A 65 -15.82 -19.19 0.76
N LEU A 66 -14.69 -18.75 1.33
CA LEU A 66 -13.36 -18.82 0.74
C LEU A 66 -12.40 -19.53 1.70
N SER A 67 -11.52 -20.37 1.15
CA SER A 67 -10.39 -20.90 1.92
C SER A 67 -9.31 -19.82 2.08
N CYS A 68 -8.75 -19.70 3.28
CA CYS A 68 -7.63 -18.82 3.54
C CYS A 68 -6.39 -19.23 2.72
N GLU A 69 -6.15 -20.53 2.55
CA GLU A 69 -5.07 -21.04 1.67
C GLU A 69 -5.27 -20.60 0.22
N GLU A 70 -6.49 -20.72 -0.33
CA GLU A 70 -6.79 -20.30 -1.70
C GLU A 70 -6.59 -18.79 -1.91
N VAL A 71 -7.06 -17.99 -0.95
CA VAL A 71 -6.84 -16.55 -0.92
C VAL A 71 -5.34 -16.26 -0.92
N MET A 72 -4.59 -16.82 0.03
CA MET A 72 -3.16 -16.56 0.16
C MET A 72 -2.38 -16.95 -1.10
N LYS A 73 -2.70 -18.12 -1.68
CA LYS A 73 -2.10 -18.59 -2.93
C LYS A 73 -2.34 -17.62 -4.09
N THR A 74 -3.56 -17.10 -4.21
CA THR A 74 -3.92 -16.12 -5.25
C THR A 74 -3.08 -14.85 -5.14
N TYR A 75 -2.87 -14.35 -3.92
CA TYR A 75 -2.02 -13.17 -3.67
C TYR A 75 -0.54 -13.45 -3.95
N VAL A 76 -0.02 -14.61 -3.55
CA VAL A 76 1.37 -15.03 -3.84
C VAL A 76 1.62 -15.12 -5.35
N GLU A 77 0.71 -15.75 -6.09
CA GLU A 77 0.82 -15.89 -7.55
C GLU A 77 0.81 -14.52 -8.23
N ARG A 78 -0.09 -13.63 -7.82
CA ARG A 78 -0.13 -12.26 -8.34
C ARG A 78 1.15 -11.49 -8.04
N ALA A 79 1.66 -11.59 -6.82
CA ALA A 79 2.89 -10.92 -6.42
C ALA A 79 4.08 -11.35 -7.29
N LYS A 80 4.24 -12.66 -7.53
CA LYS A 80 5.30 -13.20 -8.40
C LYS A 80 5.20 -12.74 -9.86
N ILE A 81 3.98 -12.57 -10.38
CA ILE A 81 3.74 -12.08 -11.74
C ILE A 81 4.08 -10.59 -11.86
N VAL A 82 3.70 -9.78 -10.87
CA VAL A 82 3.80 -8.31 -10.93
C VAL A 82 5.16 -7.80 -10.47
N HIS A 83 5.81 -8.47 -9.50
CA HIS A 83 7.06 -8.03 -8.91
C HIS A 83 8.17 -7.72 -9.93
N PRO A 84 8.42 -8.52 -10.99
CA PRO A 84 9.44 -8.19 -12.01
C PRO A 84 9.20 -6.88 -12.77
N TYR A 85 7.97 -6.37 -12.77
CA TYR A 85 7.61 -5.11 -13.43
C TYR A 85 7.84 -3.91 -12.51
N ILE A 86 7.47 -4.04 -11.23
CA ILE A 86 7.40 -2.90 -10.31
C ILE A 86 8.47 -2.89 -9.22
N ASN A 87 9.11 -4.02 -8.92
CA ASN A 87 10.15 -4.14 -7.89
C ASN A 87 9.72 -3.59 -6.51
N ALA A 88 8.50 -3.92 -6.08
CA ALA A 88 7.90 -3.34 -4.87
C ALA A 88 8.23 -4.07 -3.57
N ALA A 89 8.66 -5.33 -3.61
CA ALA A 89 8.97 -6.14 -2.44
C ALA A 89 10.48 -6.27 -2.24
N THR A 90 10.97 -6.12 -1.01
CA THR A 90 12.39 -6.34 -0.68
C THR A 90 12.65 -7.76 -0.18
N ASP A 91 11.66 -8.36 0.49
CA ASP A 91 11.72 -9.71 1.04
C ASP A 91 10.31 -10.32 1.11
N GLU A 92 10.24 -11.65 1.10
CA GLU A 92 9.01 -12.42 0.90
C GLU A 92 8.92 -13.61 1.84
N ARG A 93 7.72 -13.87 2.39
CA ARG A 93 7.46 -15.02 3.27
C ARG A 93 6.40 -15.96 2.71
N TYR A 94 6.36 -16.13 1.39
CA TYR A 94 5.27 -16.83 0.71
C TYR A 94 4.99 -18.24 1.24
N GLU A 95 6.03 -19.03 1.52
CA GLU A 95 5.86 -20.39 2.03
C GLU A 95 5.27 -20.41 3.44
N ASP A 96 5.74 -19.53 4.32
CA ASP A 96 5.25 -19.45 5.69
C ASP A 96 3.87 -18.79 5.76
N ALA A 97 3.58 -17.82 4.91
CA ALA A 97 2.24 -17.25 4.75
C ALA A 97 1.22 -18.33 4.33
N LEU A 98 1.59 -19.23 3.42
CA LEU A 98 0.74 -20.37 3.04
C LEU A 98 0.55 -21.37 4.19
N LYS A 99 1.59 -21.64 4.99
CA LYS A 99 1.47 -22.49 6.19
C LYS A 99 0.55 -21.84 7.23
N ASP A 100 0.66 -20.54 7.44
CA ASP A 100 -0.20 -19.82 8.37
C ASP A 100 -1.65 -19.79 7.89
N ALA A 101 -1.88 -19.62 6.59
CA ALA A 101 -3.21 -19.69 5.99
C ALA A 101 -3.86 -21.08 6.20
N LYS A 102 -3.08 -22.17 6.08
CA LYS A 102 -3.56 -23.52 6.42
C LYS A 102 -3.99 -23.66 7.87
N LYS A 103 -3.21 -23.11 8.81
CA LYS A 103 -3.57 -23.12 10.24
C LYS A 103 -4.88 -22.36 10.50
N VAL A 104 -5.11 -21.27 9.77
CA VAL A 104 -6.38 -20.53 9.85
C VAL A 104 -7.54 -21.39 9.38
N ASP A 105 -7.40 -22.08 8.24
CA ASP A 105 -8.43 -22.99 7.73
C ASP A 105 -8.68 -24.17 8.70
N GLU A 106 -7.64 -24.75 9.29
CA GLU A 106 -7.73 -25.79 10.33
C GLU A 106 -8.45 -25.28 11.59
N PHE A 107 -8.13 -24.07 12.05
CA PHE A 107 -8.79 -23.41 13.18
C PHE A 107 -10.28 -23.16 12.91
N LEU A 108 -10.63 -22.71 11.70
CA LEU A 108 -12.02 -22.52 11.30
C LEU A 108 -12.74 -23.87 11.21
N ALA A 109 -12.08 -24.92 10.70
CA ALA A 109 -12.64 -26.27 10.62
C ALA A 109 -12.90 -26.89 12.00
N SER A 110 -12.07 -26.59 13.00
CA SER A 110 -12.23 -27.12 14.36
C SER A 110 -13.49 -26.60 15.07
N GLY A 111 -14.05 -25.47 14.62
CA GLY A 111 -15.24 -24.87 15.23
C GLY A 111 -15.02 -24.41 16.67
N ALA A 112 -13.77 -24.12 17.07
CA ALA A 112 -13.42 -23.80 18.44
C ALA A 112 -13.96 -22.45 18.94
N LYS A 113 -14.28 -21.54 18.01
CA LYS A 113 -14.91 -20.24 18.28
C LYS A 113 -16.07 -20.01 17.34
N SER A 114 -17.09 -19.32 17.82
CA SER A 114 -18.19 -18.82 16.97
C SER A 114 -17.70 -17.72 16.03
N GLU A 115 -18.41 -17.51 14.92
CA GLU A 115 -18.08 -16.44 13.98
C GLU A 115 -18.05 -15.06 14.65
N LEU A 116 -18.96 -14.79 15.60
CA LEU A 116 -18.99 -13.52 16.32
C LEU A 116 -17.75 -13.32 17.21
N GLU A 117 -17.28 -14.37 17.88
CA GLU A 117 -16.06 -14.33 18.68
C GLU A 117 -14.83 -14.12 17.79
N ILE A 118 -14.78 -14.76 16.63
CA ILE A 118 -13.70 -14.57 15.66
C ILE A 118 -13.70 -13.13 15.13
N ALA A 119 -14.86 -12.57 14.81
CA ALA A 119 -14.98 -11.20 14.32
C ALA A 119 -14.51 -10.17 15.36
N ARG A 120 -14.72 -10.43 16.65
CA ARG A 120 -14.26 -9.58 17.76
C ARG A 120 -12.76 -9.74 18.04
N ASP A 121 -12.29 -10.97 18.18
CA ASP A 121 -10.93 -11.25 18.63
C ASP A 121 -9.88 -11.12 17.51
N THR A 122 -10.27 -11.48 16.28
CA THR A 122 -9.42 -11.52 15.09
C THR A 122 -10.17 -10.94 13.88
N PRO A 123 -10.38 -9.60 13.84
CA PRO A 123 -11.19 -8.96 12.81
C PRO A 123 -10.64 -9.11 11.39
N LEU A 124 -9.32 -9.33 11.25
CA LEU A 124 -8.60 -9.47 9.98
C LEU A 124 -8.14 -10.91 9.73
N LEU A 125 -8.81 -11.91 10.31
CA LEU A 125 -8.43 -13.32 10.19
C LEU A 125 -8.19 -13.73 8.73
N GLY A 126 -6.96 -14.18 8.43
CA GLY A 126 -6.57 -14.71 7.13
C GLY A 126 -6.32 -13.66 6.04
N VAL A 127 -6.45 -12.37 6.35
CA VAL A 127 -6.20 -11.30 5.38
C VAL A 127 -4.69 -11.13 5.16
N PRO A 128 -4.20 -11.20 3.90
CA PRO A 128 -2.80 -10.93 3.60
C PRO A 128 -2.49 -9.44 3.80
N PHE A 129 -1.35 -9.14 4.42
CA PHE A 129 -0.84 -7.78 4.52
C PHE A 129 0.64 -7.68 4.14
N THR A 130 1.05 -6.45 3.86
CA THR A 130 2.44 -6.07 3.63
C THR A 130 2.83 -4.96 4.59
N CYS A 131 4.12 -4.88 4.88
CA CYS A 131 4.69 -3.84 5.74
C CYS A 131 5.83 -3.17 5.01
N LYS A 132 6.03 -1.87 5.27
CA LYS A 132 7.31 -1.24 4.93
C LYS A 132 8.46 -2.02 5.55
N GLU A 133 9.56 -2.14 4.82
CA GLU A 133 10.80 -2.72 5.36
C GLU A 133 11.32 -2.00 6.61
N ALA A 134 10.95 -0.73 6.81
CA ALA A 134 11.27 -0.01 8.05
C ALA A 134 10.55 -0.56 9.30
N ILE A 135 9.45 -1.30 9.11
CA ILE A 135 8.66 -1.93 10.17
C ILE A 135 9.17 -3.37 10.32
N GLY A 136 9.75 -3.68 11.48
CA GLY A 136 10.27 -5.01 11.77
C GLY A 136 9.16 -6.06 11.71
N VAL A 137 9.32 -7.02 10.81
CA VAL A 137 8.57 -8.29 10.80
C VAL A 137 9.59 -9.39 11.03
N LYS A 138 9.39 -10.19 12.07
CA LYS A 138 10.31 -11.23 12.48
C LYS A 138 10.70 -12.12 11.29
N ASP A 139 12.00 -12.42 11.22
CA ASP A 139 12.64 -13.26 10.19
C ASP A 139 12.57 -12.67 8.76
N MET A 140 12.24 -11.38 8.60
CA MET A 140 12.28 -10.65 7.33
C MET A 140 13.31 -9.53 7.37
N ARG A 141 13.79 -9.10 6.19
CA ARG A 141 14.70 -7.94 6.07
C ARG A 141 14.11 -6.68 6.69
N GLN A 142 14.99 -5.91 7.34
CA GLN A 142 14.65 -4.62 7.93
C GLN A 142 15.81 -3.61 7.77
N ASN A 143 16.23 -3.33 6.54
CA ASN A 143 17.39 -2.46 6.31
C ASN A 143 17.03 -0.97 6.05
N SER A 144 15.76 -0.63 5.88
CA SER A 144 15.29 0.73 5.56
C SER A 144 16.04 1.41 4.40
N GLY A 145 16.47 0.64 3.40
CA GLY A 145 17.25 1.10 2.25
C GLY A 145 18.71 1.46 2.54
N LEU A 146 19.21 1.25 3.77
CA LEU A 146 20.59 1.54 4.15
C LEU A 146 21.54 0.41 3.74
N VAL A 147 22.53 0.73 2.91
CA VAL A 147 23.56 -0.22 2.46
C VAL A 147 24.31 -0.88 3.62
N ARG A 148 24.53 -0.12 4.71
CA ARG A 148 25.18 -0.63 5.93
C ARG A 148 24.41 -1.79 6.57
N TYR A 149 23.09 -1.81 6.43
CA TYR A 149 22.21 -2.80 7.05
C TYR A 149 21.61 -3.78 6.04
N LYS A 150 22.11 -3.86 4.81
CA LYS A 150 21.52 -4.68 3.73
C LYS A 150 21.21 -6.15 4.13
N ASP A 151 22.01 -6.73 5.03
CA ASP A 151 21.89 -8.12 5.50
C ASP A 151 21.17 -8.22 6.86
N HIS A 152 20.60 -7.11 7.37
CA HIS A 152 19.89 -7.08 8.64
C HIS A 152 18.50 -7.71 8.50
N ILE A 153 18.23 -8.67 9.38
CA ILE A 153 16.95 -9.38 9.52
C ILE A 153 16.38 -9.02 10.89
N ALA A 154 15.10 -8.69 10.94
CA ALA A 154 14.44 -8.37 12.20
C ALA A 154 14.33 -9.62 13.09
N GLU A 155 14.80 -9.51 14.34
CA GLU A 155 14.76 -10.60 15.32
C GLU A 155 13.36 -10.78 15.93
N GLU A 156 12.56 -9.72 15.94
CA GLU A 156 11.22 -9.67 16.50
C GLU A 156 10.26 -8.84 15.64
N ASP A 157 8.97 -9.04 15.87
CA ASP A 157 7.94 -8.18 15.29
C ASP A 157 7.92 -6.85 16.03
N SER A 158 7.86 -5.76 15.27
CA SER A 158 7.48 -4.45 15.81
C SER A 158 6.08 -4.50 16.44
N ASP A 159 5.79 -3.58 17.37
CA ASP A 159 4.48 -3.48 18.03
C ASP A 159 3.33 -3.41 17.01
N THR A 160 3.53 -2.64 15.94
CA THR A 160 2.55 -2.54 14.87
C THR A 160 2.35 -3.87 14.15
N ALA A 161 3.41 -4.54 13.69
CA ALA A 161 3.30 -5.84 13.03
C ALA A 161 2.68 -6.90 13.94
N ALA A 162 3.02 -6.88 15.23
CA ALA A 162 2.45 -7.76 16.24
C ALA A 162 0.94 -7.53 16.42
N LEU A 163 0.47 -6.28 16.41
CA LEU A 163 -0.97 -5.97 16.47
C LEU A 163 -1.73 -6.50 15.26
N TYR A 164 -1.19 -6.37 14.05
CA TYR A 164 -1.82 -6.93 12.84
C TYR A 164 -1.87 -8.46 12.87
N LYS A 165 -0.77 -9.11 13.27
CA LYS A 165 -0.75 -10.57 13.47
C LYS A 165 -1.74 -11.01 14.53
N LYS A 166 -1.85 -10.26 15.64
CA LYS A 166 -2.84 -10.52 16.71
C LYS A 166 -4.27 -10.36 16.22
N ALA A 167 -4.54 -9.40 15.33
CA ALA A 167 -5.82 -9.22 14.68
C ALA A 167 -6.15 -10.34 13.65
N GLY A 168 -5.23 -11.27 13.43
CA GLY A 168 -5.40 -12.43 12.55
C GLY A 168 -4.91 -12.24 11.12
N ALA A 169 -4.30 -11.08 10.81
CA ALA A 169 -3.74 -10.82 9.49
C ALA A 169 -2.42 -11.61 9.31
N ILE A 170 -2.11 -11.97 8.07
CA ILE A 170 -0.94 -12.78 7.72
C ILE A 170 0.03 -11.94 6.88
N PRO A 171 1.29 -11.70 7.33
CA PRO A 171 2.23 -10.94 6.52
C PRO A 171 2.65 -11.75 5.30
N LEU A 172 2.80 -11.08 4.17
CA LEU A 172 3.13 -11.69 2.88
C LEU A 172 4.53 -11.29 2.38
N THR A 173 4.81 -9.98 2.38
CA THR A 173 6.08 -9.39 1.94
C THR A 173 6.36 -8.12 2.74
N VAL A 174 7.63 -7.73 2.79
CA VAL A 174 8.02 -6.35 3.15
C VAL A 174 8.28 -5.54 1.88
N THR A 175 7.84 -4.28 1.88
CA THR A 175 7.90 -3.39 0.73
C THR A 175 9.12 -2.48 0.78
N ASN A 176 9.60 -2.15 -0.41
CA ASN A 176 10.75 -1.29 -0.60
C ASN A 176 10.44 0.15 -0.17
N VAL A 177 11.38 0.77 0.52
CA VAL A 177 11.28 2.15 1.03
C VAL A 177 12.45 2.98 0.51
N PRO A 178 12.33 4.31 0.40
CA PRO A 178 13.50 5.14 0.20
C PRO A 178 14.47 5.00 1.37
N GLU A 179 15.73 5.34 1.14
CA GLU A 179 16.74 5.32 2.20
C GLU A 179 16.26 6.15 3.40
N LEU A 180 16.20 5.51 4.57
CA LEU A 180 15.68 6.06 5.83
C LEU A 180 14.21 6.54 5.79
N CYS A 181 13.44 6.16 4.78
CA CYS A 181 12.13 6.73 4.49
C CYS A 181 12.16 8.25 4.23
N MET A 182 13.32 8.83 3.88
CA MET A 182 13.54 10.28 3.78
C MET A 182 13.55 10.80 2.33
N TRP A 183 12.73 10.21 1.44
CA TRP A 183 12.61 10.66 0.06
C TRP A 183 11.20 10.43 -0.51
N TRP A 184 10.82 11.29 -1.42
CA TRP A 184 9.61 11.28 -2.27
C TRP A 184 9.63 10.26 -3.43
N GLU A 185 10.61 9.38 -3.52
CA GLU A 185 10.63 8.30 -4.50
C GLU A 185 11.19 7.05 -3.83
N SER A 186 10.48 5.92 -3.88
CA SER A 186 10.95 4.65 -3.32
C SER A 186 12.11 4.06 -4.14
N ALA A 187 13.28 4.65 -3.96
CA ALA A 187 14.55 4.26 -4.55
C ALA A 187 15.64 4.19 -3.47
N ASN A 188 16.42 3.12 -3.49
CA ASN A 188 17.60 3.00 -2.64
C ASN A 188 18.68 2.15 -3.33
N HIS A 189 19.86 2.07 -2.71
CA HIS A 189 21.00 1.32 -3.23
C HIS A 189 20.99 -0.19 -2.89
N VAL A 190 20.00 -0.66 -2.13
CA VAL A 190 19.89 -2.05 -1.67
C VAL A 190 18.97 -2.86 -2.58
N SER A 191 17.72 -2.43 -2.69
CA SER A 191 16.63 -3.06 -3.45
C SER A 191 16.36 -2.35 -4.77
N GLY A 192 16.90 -1.14 -4.98
CA GLY A 192 16.72 -0.37 -6.21
C GLY A 192 15.45 0.48 -6.22
N LEU A 193 14.97 0.78 -7.43
CA LEU A 193 13.81 1.64 -7.68
C LEU A 193 12.53 0.82 -7.80
N THR A 194 11.49 1.24 -7.08
CA THR A 194 10.11 0.77 -7.25
C THR A 194 9.39 1.60 -8.32
N LYS A 195 8.59 0.95 -9.17
CA LYS A 195 7.89 1.59 -10.31
C LYS A 195 6.37 1.55 -10.14
N SER A 196 5.67 2.53 -10.73
CA SER A 196 4.23 2.64 -10.55
C SER A 196 3.47 1.53 -11.28
N PRO A 197 2.47 0.90 -10.64
CA PRO A 197 1.67 -0.14 -11.27
C PRO A 197 0.73 0.39 -12.35
N PHE A 198 0.40 1.69 -12.31
CA PHE A 198 -0.42 2.36 -13.33
C PHE A 198 0.40 2.69 -14.58
N ASP A 199 1.65 3.13 -14.38
CA ASP A 199 2.60 3.46 -15.43
C ASP A 199 4.03 3.25 -14.93
N ILE A 200 4.70 2.22 -15.42
CA ILE A 200 6.05 1.84 -14.97
C ILE A 200 7.14 2.88 -15.30
N THR A 201 6.81 3.90 -16.11
CA THR A 201 7.72 5.01 -16.41
C THR A 201 7.59 6.16 -15.41
N ARG A 202 6.62 6.08 -14.50
CA ARG A 202 6.37 7.07 -13.46
C ARG A 202 6.85 6.58 -12.10
N THR A 203 7.20 7.56 -11.26
CA THR A 203 7.48 7.34 -9.85
C THR A 203 6.25 6.78 -9.13
N VAL A 204 6.49 5.95 -8.11
CA VAL A 204 5.49 5.56 -7.11
C VAL A 204 5.34 6.58 -5.99
N GLY A 205 6.12 7.67 -6.01
CA GLY A 205 6.22 8.59 -4.88
C GLY A 205 7.02 8.00 -3.69
N GLY A 206 6.95 8.63 -2.51
CA GLY A 206 7.63 8.18 -1.30
C GLY A 206 7.37 9.07 -0.07
N SER A 207 7.53 8.57 1.15
CA SER A 207 7.92 7.20 1.53
C SER A 207 6.72 6.25 1.73
N SER A 208 5.49 6.76 1.59
CA SER A 208 4.21 6.02 1.69
C SER A 208 3.34 6.10 0.42
N ASP A 209 3.85 6.65 -0.69
CA ASP A 209 3.00 6.97 -1.84
C ASP A 209 2.76 5.83 -2.82
N ILE A 210 3.16 4.59 -2.49
CA ILE A 210 2.88 3.41 -3.34
C ILE A 210 1.36 3.28 -3.66
N LEU A 211 0.51 4.10 -3.03
CA LEU A 211 -0.94 4.18 -3.17
C LEU A 211 -1.54 5.59 -3.44
N SER A 212 -0.78 6.69 -3.58
CA SER A 212 -1.35 8.07 -3.54
C SER A 212 -1.54 8.80 -4.89
N LEU A 213 -1.41 8.13 -6.04
CA LEU A 213 -1.66 8.80 -7.33
C LEU A 213 -3.15 9.21 -7.49
N PRO A 214 -3.42 10.36 -8.12
CA PRO A 214 -4.77 10.90 -8.27
C PRO A 214 -5.68 9.90 -8.99
N GLN A 215 -6.90 9.73 -8.45
CA GLN A 215 -7.91 8.82 -8.99
C GLN A 215 -8.11 9.05 -10.49
N ALA A 216 -7.64 8.10 -11.29
CA ALA A 216 -8.05 7.97 -12.67
C ALA A 216 -9.53 7.53 -12.71
N ASP A 217 -10.26 8.03 -13.69
CA ASP A 217 -11.69 7.85 -13.91
C ASP A 217 -12.17 6.41 -13.59
N PRO A 218 -13.10 6.21 -12.63
CA PRO A 218 -13.53 4.88 -12.17
C PRO A 218 -14.19 4.03 -13.26
N LYS A 219 -14.49 4.60 -14.43
CA LYS A 219 -15.03 3.86 -15.58
C LYS A 219 -13.98 3.29 -16.53
N LYS A 220 -12.68 3.57 -16.32
CA LYS A 220 -11.63 3.26 -17.29
C LYS A 220 -10.50 2.34 -16.80
N ASP A 221 -10.31 2.19 -15.50
CA ASP A 221 -9.18 1.42 -14.95
C ASP A 221 -9.64 0.34 -13.97
N GLU A 222 -9.87 -0.87 -14.50
CA GLU A 222 -9.93 -2.13 -13.70
C GLU A 222 -8.53 -2.59 -13.25
N SER A 223 -7.50 -1.77 -13.46
CA SER A 223 -6.08 -2.07 -13.23
C SER A 223 -5.58 -1.72 -11.83
N GLY A 224 -6.40 -1.03 -11.02
CA GLY A 224 -6.08 -0.64 -9.64
C GLY A 224 -5.91 -1.86 -8.74
N GLN A 225 -4.68 -2.13 -8.30
CA GLN A 225 -4.39 -3.24 -7.40
C GLN A 225 -4.57 -2.82 -5.95
N MET A 226 -5.24 -3.69 -5.18
CA MET A 226 -5.48 -3.52 -3.76
C MET A 226 -4.64 -4.55 -3.00
N LEU A 227 -3.61 -4.07 -2.31
CA LEU A 227 -2.81 -4.84 -1.38
C LEU A 227 -2.83 -4.06 -0.06
N PHE A 228 -3.18 -4.73 1.04
CA PHE A 228 -3.22 -4.09 2.36
C PHE A 228 -1.77 -3.80 2.79
N SER A 229 -1.41 -2.52 2.93
CA SER A 229 -0.10 -2.08 3.42
C SER A 229 -0.26 -1.43 4.78
N VAL A 230 0.69 -1.71 5.68
CA VAL A 230 0.85 -1.04 6.96
C VAL A 230 1.91 0.04 6.79
N ASP A 231 1.48 1.30 6.87
CA ASP A 231 2.34 2.45 6.66
C ASP A 231 2.51 3.28 7.93
N SER A 232 3.75 3.64 8.24
CA SER A 232 4.08 4.71 9.17
C SER A 232 4.19 6.04 8.39
N GLU A 233 3.40 7.04 8.80
CA GLU A 233 3.40 8.49 8.48
C GLU A 233 2.34 9.11 7.53
N LEU A 234 1.95 10.33 7.96
CA LEU A 234 0.96 11.33 7.51
C LEU A 234 0.59 11.35 6.01
N ALA A 235 -0.69 11.13 5.73
CA ALA A 235 -1.30 11.58 4.48
C ALA A 235 -1.60 13.08 4.58
N SER A 236 -0.70 13.93 4.10
CA SER A 236 -0.99 15.37 3.97
C SER A 236 -0.47 15.97 2.66
N VAL A 237 -0.79 15.37 1.52
CA VAL A 237 -0.78 16.12 0.25
C VAL A 237 -1.94 15.63 -0.60
N ASN A 238 -2.90 16.52 -0.85
CA ASN A 238 -4.12 16.38 -1.67
C ASN A 238 -5.43 16.04 -0.94
N GLY A 239 -5.88 16.98 -0.10
CA GLY A 239 -7.24 17.50 -0.24
C GLY A 239 -8.42 16.65 0.26
N SER A 240 -8.24 15.72 1.19
CA SER A 240 -9.37 15.15 1.93
C SER A 240 -9.17 15.20 3.45
N SER A 241 -10.06 15.95 4.09
CA SER A 241 -10.38 16.10 5.52
C SER A 241 -9.50 16.99 6.42
N GLU A 242 -10.16 18.04 6.93
CA GLU A 242 -9.80 18.81 8.13
C GLU A 242 -9.66 17.89 9.35
N GLU A 243 -8.53 17.94 10.06
CA GLU A 243 -8.46 18.12 11.54
C GLU A 243 -7.00 18.07 12.05
N ALA A 244 -6.17 19.01 11.58
CA ALA A 244 -4.83 19.24 12.14
C ALA A 244 -4.84 20.26 13.30
N ARG A 245 -5.83 20.22 14.20
CA ARG A 245 -5.91 21.15 15.33
C ARG A 245 -6.30 20.46 16.63
N LEU A 246 -5.30 19.89 17.30
CA LEU A 246 -5.15 19.98 18.76
C LEU A 246 -3.73 19.53 19.14
N HIS A 247 -2.81 20.50 19.12
CA HIS A 247 -1.54 20.38 19.82
C HIS A 247 -1.80 20.36 21.33
N GLY A 248 -1.20 19.41 22.06
CA GLY A 248 -0.70 19.73 23.40
C GLY A 248 -0.79 18.69 24.51
N GLN A 249 -1.45 17.54 24.37
CA GLN A 249 -1.57 16.58 25.48
C GLN A 249 -1.67 15.11 25.05
N ILE A 250 -0.69 14.58 24.34
CA ILE A 250 -0.45 13.13 24.26
C ILE A 250 1.08 12.93 24.31
N PRO A 251 1.63 12.21 25.31
CA PRO A 251 3.06 11.92 25.37
C PRO A 251 3.45 11.12 24.11
N ALA A 252 4.67 11.33 23.60
CA ALA A 252 5.20 10.73 22.36
C ALA A 252 4.83 9.23 22.17
N LEU A 253 3.66 9.00 21.58
CA LEU A 253 3.15 7.72 21.10
C LEU A 253 3.26 7.82 19.58
N ASN A 254 4.32 7.24 19.02
CA ASN A 254 4.53 7.14 17.58
C ASN A 254 3.58 6.08 16.97
N GLU A 255 2.28 6.21 17.23
CA GLU A 255 1.22 5.35 16.74
C GLU A 255 0.31 6.15 15.81
N CYS A 256 0.50 6.01 14.50
CA CYS A 256 -0.54 6.33 13.52
C CYS A 256 -0.66 5.18 12.52
N LEU A 257 -1.68 4.36 12.78
CA LEU A 257 -2.20 3.24 12.01
C LEU A 257 -2.87 3.77 10.73
N MET A 258 -2.32 3.50 9.54
CA MET A 258 -2.97 3.85 8.27
C MET A 258 -3.37 2.58 7.50
N ILE A 259 -4.67 2.43 7.27
CA ILE A 259 -5.31 1.34 6.51
C ILE A 259 -6.03 2.00 5.32
N MET A 260 -5.59 1.74 4.09
CA MET A 260 -6.29 2.21 2.89
C MET A 260 -7.03 1.06 2.21
N VAL A 261 -8.37 1.08 2.31
CA VAL A 261 -9.27 0.17 1.60
C VAL A 261 -10.43 1.00 1.01
N ASN A 262 -10.55 1.03 -0.32
CA ASN A 262 -11.75 1.41 -1.09
C ASN A 262 -12.60 2.58 -0.55
N GLY A 263 -11.98 3.71 -0.18
CA GLY A 263 -12.71 4.92 0.19
C GLY A 263 -13.62 4.81 1.43
N ALA A 264 -13.43 3.80 2.29
CA ALA A 264 -14.15 3.66 3.55
C ALA A 264 -13.17 3.37 4.69
N VAL A 265 -13.08 4.31 5.63
CA VAL A 265 -12.27 4.21 6.85
C VAL A 265 -12.95 3.25 7.82
N VAL A 266 -12.30 2.14 8.16
CA VAL A 266 -12.72 1.31 9.30
C VAL A 266 -11.89 1.72 10.51
N PHE A 267 -12.52 2.49 11.39
CA PHE A 267 -12.06 2.63 12.77
C PHE A 267 -12.43 1.35 13.52
N ILE A 268 -11.46 0.70 14.18
CA ILE A 268 -11.73 -0.26 15.25
C ILE A 268 -11.54 0.52 16.56
N PRO A 269 -12.59 1.10 17.16
CA PRO A 269 -12.47 1.68 18.48
C PRO A 269 -12.33 0.54 19.51
N ASP A 270 -11.49 0.78 20.52
CA ASP A 270 -11.31 -0.05 21.72
C ASP A 270 -10.66 -1.44 21.54
N LEU A 271 -9.31 -1.45 21.53
CA LEU A 271 -8.51 -2.56 22.04
C LEU A 271 -7.97 -2.16 23.42
N ALA A 272 -8.88 -2.01 24.38
CA ALA A 272 -8.59 -1.97 25.82
C ALA A 272 -9.16 -3.22 26.48
#